data_AF-A0AAV5YYQ1-F1
#
_entry.id   AF-A0AAV5YYQ1-F1
#
_cell.length_a   1.000
_cell.length_b   1.000
_cell.length_c   1.000
_cell.angle_alpha   90.00
_cell.angle_beta   90.00
_cell.angle_gamma   90.00
#
_symmetry.space_group_name_H-M   'P 1'
#
loop_
_entity.id
_entity.type
_entity.pdbx_description
1 polymer ?
#
loop_
_entity_poly.entity_id
_entity_poly.type
_entity_poly.pdbx_seq_one_letter_code
_entity_poly.pdbx_strand_id
1 'polypeptide(L)'
;MTSPSGSSAPPRAGAALSRRRFLLAGLGGLSVLGLGAPGEARMPGGRSVDEAADRIRVDVHSRLFNGQDVHLARLFDRVIAPAHPEHADLIRAGAGVAQALAWSLAPSGADETWRLDELARRRGPALADRDDASIRADLEAADRRFRDALPVVLPGTEFFRLYLDRLIPRARVELGGRAAARLARIAGAGALEPRDVDFLLDGDGPERALLAIRPLAGFRRYTYHRYLTVRDLLQPGAGLADLVVPTVAVFDGEPRGSAPPTPRRDQLIAIARLVALCGGRLHPLLPVDPRELADAWEALAFVRDAVEHRGFAGVTLAAPLDLAAAPNDRALHALLDWCAREGSSS
;
A
#
# COMPACT_ATOMS: atom_id res chain seq x y z
N MET A 1 5.87 -25.40 -64.27
CA MET A 1 5.96 -24.14 -63.51
C MET A 1 5.27 -24.37 -62.17
N THR A 2 6.06 -24.29 -61.11
CA THR A 2 5.77 -24.73 -59.75
C THR A 2 4.93 -23.70 -58.99
N SER A 3 3.74 -24.11 -58.54
CA SER A 3 2.90 -23.36 -57.60
C SER A 3 3.45 -23.50 -56.17
N PRO A 4 3.47 -22.44 -55.35
CA PRO A 4 3.93 -22.55 -53.97
C PRO A 4 2.84 -23.14 -53.07
N SER A 5 3.21 -24.19 -52.35
CA SER A 5 2.42 -24.82 -51.28
C SER A 5 2.31 -23.89 -50.07
N GLY A 6 1.11 -23.38 -49.79
CA GLY A 6 0.80 -22.63 -48.59
C GLY A 6 0.73 -23.55 -47.37
N SER A 7 1.73 -23.45 -46.49
CA SER A 7 1.74 -24.07 -45.17
C SER A 7 0.84 -23.30 -44.21
N SER A 8 -0.36 -23.81 -43.94
CA SER A 8 -1.23 -23.32 -42.87
C SER A 8 -0.66 -23.74 -41.52
N ALA A 9 -0.06 -22.80 -40.78
CA ALA A 9 0.33 -23.01 -39.39
C ALA A 9 -0.93 -23.22 -38.52
N PRO A 10 -0.94 -24.18 -37.59
CA PRO A 10 -2.07 -24.36 -36.69
C PRO A 10 -2.23 -23.14 -35.77
N PRO A 11 -3.47 -22.77 -35.40
CA PRO A 11 -3.70 -21.70 -34.44
C PRO A 11 -2.99 -22.04 -33.12
N ARG A 12 -2.14 -21.14 -32.65
CA ARG A 12 -1.51 -21.22 -31.33
C ARG A 12 -2.63 -21.31 -30.29
N ALA A 13 -2.75 -22.46 -29.64
CA ALA A 13 -3.63 -22.63 -28.50
C ALA A 13 -3.29 -21.54 -27.47
N GLY A 14 -4.22 -20.62 -27.25
CA GLY A 14 -4.10 -19.62 -26.18
C GLY A 14 -3.93 -20.37 -24.87
N ALA A 15 -2.80 -20.16 -24.20
CA ALA A 15 -2.56 -20.74 -22.89
C ALA A 15 -3.64 -20.25 -21.92
N ALA A 16 -4.65 -21.08 -21.67
CA ALA A 16 -5.64 -20.82 -20.65
C ALA A 16 -4.91 -20.75 -19.30
N LEU A 17 -4.77 -19.54 -18.77
CA LEU A 17 -4.24 -19.30 -17.44
C LEU A 17 -5.16 -19.99 -16.43
N SER A 18 -4.70 -21.12 -15.87
CA SER A 18 -5.44 -21.83 -14.82
C SER A 18 -5.70 -20.89 -13.64
N ARG A 19 -6.89 -20.97 -13.00
CA ARG A 19 -7.24 -20.22 -11.77
C ARG A 19 -6.12 -20.22 -10.72
N ARG A 20 -5.38 -21.33 -10.61
CA ARG A 20 -4.22 -21.48 -9.70
C ARG A 20 -3.03 -20.59 -10.05
N ARG A 21 -2.73 -20.39 -11.35
CA ARG A 21 -1.68 -19.46 -11.82
C ARG A 21 -2.13 -18.00 -11.73
N PHE A 22 -3.42 -17.71 -11.92
CA PHE A 22 -4.00 -16.38 -11.69
C PHE A 22 -3.90 -15.97 -10.21
N LEU A 23 -4.25 -16.88 -9.29
CA LEU A 23 -4.17 -16.62 -7.85
C LEU A 23 -2.71 -16.52 -7.34
N LEU A 24 -1.80 -17.37 -7.85
CA LEU A 24 -0.38 -17.30 -7.48
C LEU A 24 0.36 -16.11 -8.09
N ALA A 25 -0.03 -15.64 -9.27
CA ALA A 25 0.53 -14.41 -9.87
C ALA A 25 -0.11 -13.13 -9.29
N GLY A 26 -1.39 -13.17 -8.93
CA GLY A 26 -2.15 -12.02 -8.40
C GLY A 26 -1.86 -11.68 -6.93
N LEU A 27 -1.54 -12.67 -6.08
CA LEU A 27 -1.31 -12.44 -4.65
C LEU A 27 0.16 -12.17 -4.27
N GLY A 28 1.12 -12.57 -5.12
CA GLY A 28 2.55 -12.56 -4.76
C GLY A 28 3.42 -11.49 -5.41
N GLY A 29 3.04 -10.93 -6.56
CA GLY A 29 4.04 -10.31 -7.46
C GLY A 29 3.90 -8.81 -7.77
N LEU A 30 2.74 -8.18 -7.57
CA LEU A 30 2.49 -6.81 -8.05
C LEU A 30 2.15 -5.79 -6.94
N SER A 31 1.90 -6.23 -5.70
CA SER A 31 1.48 -5.37 -4.57
C SER A 31 2.62 -4.52 -3.96
N VAL A 32 3.83 -4.64 -4.51
CA VAL A 32 5.03 -3.86 -4.19
C VAL A 32 5.10 -2.56 -4.99
N LEU A 33 4.33 -2.45 -6.08
CA LEU A 33 4.44 -1.38 -7.06
C LEU A 33 3.62 -0.12 -6.73
N GLY A 34 3.07 -0.01 -5.51
CA GLY A 34 2.37 1.18 -5.02
C GLY A 34 3.25 2.42 -4.77
N LEU A 35 4.53 2.41 -5.20
CA LEU A 35 5.37 3.60 -5.29
C LEU A 35 5.10 4.43 -6.57
N GLY A 36 4.20 3.96 -7.44
CA GLY A 36 3.55 4.82 -8.42
C GLY A 36 2.47 5.69 -7.75
N ALA A 37 2.57 7.00 -7.93
CA ALA A 37 1.36 7.79 -8.12
C ALA A 37 0.45 7.09 -9.16
N PRO A 38 -0.83 7.46 -9.32
CA PRO A 38 -1.56 7.11 -10.53
C PRO A 38 -0.87 7.79 -11.72
N GLY A 39 0.25 7.25 -12.19
CA GLY A 39 0.43 7.12 -13.61
C GLY A 39 -0.75 6.28 -14.02
N GLU A 40 -1.54 6.80 -14.94
CA GLU A 40 -2.54 6.07 -15.68
C GLU A 40 -1.96 4.72 -16.10
N ALA A 41 -2.07 3.70 -15.26
CA ALA A 41 -2.26 2.36 -15.73
C ALA A 41 -3.66 2.39 -16.34
N ARG A 42 -3.77 3.05 -17.51
CA ARG A 42 -4.83 2.80 -18.46
C ARG A 42 -4.73 1.32 -18.68
N MET A 43 -5.63 0.58 -18.02
CA MET A 43 -5.95 -0.77 -18.40
C MET A 43 -6.04 -0.76 -19.94
N PRO A 44 -5.37 -1.69 -20.65
CA PRO A 44 -5.44 -1.71 -22.10
C PRO A 44 -6.92 -1.86 -22.49
N GLY A 45 -7.52 -0.76 -22.96
CA GLY A 45 -8.96 -0.66 -23.19
C GLY A 45 -9.68 0.29 -22.24
N GLY A 46 -9.39 1.59 -22.34
CA GLY A 46 -10.33 2.62 -21.89
C GLY A 46 -11.57 2.58 -22.78
N ARG A 47 -12.56 1.76 -22.40
CA ARG A 47 -13.91 1.84 -22.97
C ARG A 47 -14.58 3.14 -22.48
N SER A 48 -15.43 3.72 -23.33
CA SER A 48 -16.14 4.95 -23.02
C SER A 48 -16.98 4.79 -21.74
N VAL A 49 -17.14 5.90 -21.03
CA VAL A 49 -17.86 6.01 -19.74
C VAL A 49 -19.29 5.45 -19.82
N ASP A 50 -19.89 5.39 -21.01
CA ASP A 50 -21.25 4.86 -21.23
C ASP A 50 -21.36 3.32 -21.23
N GLU A 51 -20.27 2.55 -21.48
CA GLU A 51 -20.30 1.07 -21.35
C GLU A 51 -19.96 0.60 -19.91
N ALA A 52 -19.48 1.50 -19.05
CA ALA A 52 -19.01 1.19 -17.70
C ALA A 52 -20.11 1.17 -16.63
N ALA A 53 -21.30 1.71 -16.92
CA ALA A 53 -22.39 1.80 -15.95
C ALA A 53 -22.92 0.44 -15.47
N ASP A 54 -22.66 -0.65 -16.21
CA ASP A 54 -23.22 -1.97 -15.92
C ASP A 54 -22.28 -2.94 -15.16
N ARG A 55 -21.05 -2.55 -14.81
CA ARG A 55 -20.09 -3.47 -14.15
C ARG A 55 -19.45 -2.88 -12.91
N ILE A 56 -19.66 -3.56 -11.78
CA ILE A 56 -19.00 -3.28 -10.49
C ILE A 56 -17.48 -3.55 -10.62
N ARG A 57 -16.66 -2.55 -10.31
CA ARG A 57 -15.18 -2.68 -10.23
C ARG A 57 -14.80 -3.12 -8.81
N VAL A 58 -14.15 -4.27 -8.72
CA VAL A 58 -13.68 -4.84 -7.45
C VAL A 58 -12.16 -4.85 -7.44
N ASP A 59 -11.55 -4.23 -6.42
CA ASP A 59 -10.12 -4.36 -6.16
C ASP A 59 -9.85 -5.36 -5.02
N VAL A 60 -9.07 -6.39 -5.33
CA VAL A 60 -8.64 -7.44 -4.39
C VAL A 60 -7.13 -7.40 -4.12
N HIS A 61 -6.41 -6.46 -4.72
CA HIS A 61 -4.93 -6.37 -4.65
C HIS A 61 -4.47 -5.34 -3.62
N SER A 62 -5.38 -4.48 -3.16
CA SER A 62 -5.11 -3.47 -2.15
C SER A 62 -4.62 -4.08 -0.85
N ARG A 63 -3.70 -3.37 -0.21
CA ARG A 63 -3.30 -3.60 1.18
C ARG A 63 -3.65 -2.39 2.01
N LEU A 64 -4.23 -2.63 3.17
CA LEU A 64 -4.65 -1.56 4.07
C LEU A 64 -3.76 -1.56 5.31
N PHE A 65 -2.95 -0.51 5.44
CA PHE A 65 -2.09 -0.24 6.58
C PHE A 65 -1.68 1.23 6.58
N ASN A 66 -1.27 1.72 7.75
CA ASN A 66 -0.54 2.96 7.92
C ASN A 66 0.92 2.66 8.30
N GLY A 67 1.71 3.72 8.45
CA GLY A 67 3.12 3.65 8.76
C GLY A 67 3.49 2.92 10.06
N GLN A 68 2.67 3.06 11.10
CA GLN A 68 2.89 2.45 12.42
C GLN A 68 2.46 0.99 12.49
N ASP A 69 1.73 0.50 11.50
CA ASP A 69 1.26 -0.89 11.46
C ASP A 69 2.36 -1.86 11.00
N VAL A 70 3.43 -1.35 10.35
CA VAL A 70 4.37 -2.17 9.58
C VAL A 70 5.84 -1.80 9.78
N HIS A 71 6.73 -2.78 9.62
CA HIS A 71 8.18 -2.56 9.50
C HIS A 71 8.53 -2.17 8.06
N LEU A 72 8.36 -0.89 7.70
CA LEU A 72 8.67 -0.41 6.36
C LEU A 72 10.12 -0.71 5.95
N ALA A 73 11.08 -0.64 6.88
CA ALA A 73 12.47 -0.90 6.54
C ALA A 73 12.67 -2.33 6.04
N ARG A 74 12.02 -3.30 6.69
CA ARG A 74 12.05 -4.71 6.33
C ARG A 74 11.26 -4.99 5.05
N LEU A 75 10.07 -4.39 4.91
CA LEU A 75 9.28 -4.48 3.67
C LEU A 75 10.14 -4.04 2.47
N PHE A 76 10.85 -2.92 2.62
CA PHE A 76 11.69 -2.36 1.59
C PHE A 76 12.89 -3.23 1.28
N ASP A 77 13.61 -3.70 2.29
CA ASP A 77 14.78 -4.55 2.09
C ASP A 77 14.43 -5.94 1.50
N ARG A 78 13.35 -6.56 1.98
CA ARG A 78 13.01 -7.96 1.66
C ARG A 78 12.09 -8.11 0.47
N VAL A 79 11.29 -7.09 0.16
CA VAL A 79 10.25 -7.21 -0.87
C VAL A 79 10.44 -6.17 -1.97
N ILE A 80 10.59 -4.89 -1.62
CA ILE A 80 10.68 -3.81 -2.62
C ILE A 80 12.03 -3.83 -3.34
N ALA A 81 13.15 -3.86 -2.62
CA ALA A 81 14.49 -3.80 -3.20
C ALA A 81 14.82 -4.99 -4.12
N PRO A 82 14.45 -6.25 -3.78
CA PRO A 82 14.65 -7.38 -4.69
C PRO A 82 13.80 -7.31 -5.96
N ALA A 83 12.62 -6.67 -5.90
CA ALA A 83 11.77 -6.44 -7.08
C ALA A 83 12.33 -5.34 -8.02
N HIS A 84 13.25 -4.51 -7.52
CA HIS A 84 13.85 -3.38 -8.25
C HIS A 84 15.39 -3.39 -8.08
N PRO A 85 16.09 -4.41 -8.61
CA PRO A 85 17.52 -4.57 -8.39
C PRO A 85 18.36 -3.35 -8.82
N GLU A 86 17.94 -2.64 -9.86
CA GLU A 86 18.55 -1.40 -10.37
C GLU A 86 18.46 -0.21 -9.39
N HIS A 87 17.59 -0.30 -8.39
CA HIS A 87 17.35 0.74 -7.39
C HIS A 87 17.53 0.22 -5.95
N ALA A 88 17.98 -1.02 -5.78
CA ALA A 88 17.96 -1.73 -4.52
C ALA A 88 18.78 -1.05 -3.41
N ASP A 89 19.94 -0.49 -3.74
CA ASP A 89 20.79 0.28 -2.82
C ASP A 89 20.08 1.53 -2.27
N LEU A 90 19.43 2.31 -3.14
CA LEU A 90 18.69 3.50 -2.74
C LEU A 90 17.41 3.16 -1.99
N ILE A 91 16.71 2.09 -2.40
CA ILE A 91 15.52 1.60 -1.69
C ILE A 91 15.92 1.19 -0.27
N ARG A 92 17.02 0.44 -0.10
CA ARG A 92 17.55 0.04 1.21
C ARG A 92 17.99 1.23 2.04
N ALA A 93 18.71 2.19 1.44
CA ALA A 93 19.12 3.40 2.14
C ALA A 93 17.88 4.19 2.62
N GLY A 94 16.84 4.29 1.79
CA GLY A 94 15.59 4.98 2.12
C GLY A 94 14.68 4.23 3.09
N ALA A 95 14.91 2.93 3.30
CA ALA A 95 14.09 2.06 4.11
C ALA A 95 14.01 2.53 5.58
N GLY A 96 15.16 2.89 6.17
CA GLY A 96 15.25 3.42 7.53
C GLY A 96 14.59 4.80 7.68
N VAL A 97 14.78 5.67 6.68
CA VAL A 97 14.14 6.99 6.61
C VAL A 97 12.62 6.86 6.54
N ALA A 98 12.13 5.99 5.65
CA ALA A 98 10.70 5.71 5.51
C ALA A 98 10.11 5.21 6.83
N GLN A 99 10.76 4.25 7.49
CA GLN A 99 10.29 3.73 8.77
C GLN A 99 10.28 4.81 9.86
N ALA A 100 11.34 5.61 9.99
CA ALA A 100 11.41 6.68 10.97
C ALA A 100 10.27 7.70 10.77
N LEU A 101 10.09 8.20 9.54
CA LEU A 101 8.99 9.12 9.22
C LEU A 101 7.63 8.50 9.50
N ALA A 102 7.43 7.25 9.08
CA ALA A 102 6.14 6.58 9.21
C ALA A 102 5.79 6.30 10.68
N TRP A 103 6.74 5.85 11.49
CA TRP A 103 6.51 5.59 12.91
C TRP A 103 6.31 6.88 13.71
N SER A 104 7.00 7.96 13.36
CA SER A 104 6.85 9.24 14.06
C SER A 104 5.63 10.06 13.64
N LEU A 105 5.16 9.93 12.39
CA LEU A 105 4.15 10.83 11.84
C LEU A 105 2.79 10.17 11.57
N ALA A 106 2.76 8.86 11.31
CA ALA A 106 1.49 8.18 11.09
C ALA A 106 0.66 8.18 12.38
N PRO A 107 -0.67 8.25 12.27
CA PRO A 107 -1.55 8.16 13.44
C PRO A 107 -1.43 6.79 14.10
N SER A 108 -1.54 6.76 15.43
CA SER A 108 -1.68 5.49 16.15
C SER A 108 -3.03 4.84 15.85
N GLY A 109 -3.14 3.53 16.09
CA GLY A 109 -4.42 2.83 16.02
C GLY A 109 -5.48 3.45 16.93
N ALA A 110 -5.09 3.97 18.09
CA ALA A 110 -5.97 4.68 19.01
C ALA A 110 -6.43 6.03 18.44
N ASP A 111 -5.50 6.85 17.92
CA ASP A 111 -5.84 8.15 17.30
C ASP A 111 -6.76 7.97 16.10
N GLU A 112 -6.47 6.95 15.28
CA GLU A 112 -7.29 6.63 14.11
C GLU A 112 -8.67 6.13 14.51
N THR A 113 -8.78 5.26 15.51
CA THR A 113 -10.08 4.81 16.04
C THR A 113 -10.90 5.99 16.54
N TRP A 114 -10.30 6.87 17.34
CA TRP A 114 -10.97 8.07 17.85
C TRP A 114 -11.46 8.96 16.71
N ARG A 115 -10.63 9.16 15.68
CA ARG A 115 -10.98 9.97 14.52
C ARG A 115 -12.12 9.35 13.71
N LEU A 116 -12.12 8.03 13.52
CA LEU A 116 -13.19 7.31 12.83
C LEU A 116 -14.51 7.39 13.61
N ASP A 117 -14.48 7.27 14.94
CA ASP A 117 -15.66 7.46 15.79
C ASP A 117 -16.20 8.90 15.70
N GLU A 118 -15.32 9.89 15.60
CA GLU A 118 -15.71 11.28 15.35
C GLU A 118 -16.42 11.46 14.01
N LEU A 119 -15.85 10.89 12.93
CA LEU A 119 -16.47 10.90 11.60
C LEU A 119 -17.81 10.16 11.60
N ALA A 120 -17.94 9.05 12.34
CA ALA A 120 -19.18 8.30 12.45
C ALA A 120 -20.30 9.09 13.13
N ARG A 121 -19.98 9.90 14.15
CA ARG A 121 -20.96 10.76 14.84
C ARG A 121 -21.53 11.87 13.95
N ARG A 122 -20.75 12.33 12.97
CA ARG A 122 -21.22 13.27 11.94
C ARG A 122 -22.12 12.49 10.98
N ARG A 123 -23.43 12.51 11.24
CA ARG A 123 -24.46 11.89 10.37
C ARG A 123 -24.28 12.41 8.94
N GLY A 124 -24.38 11.54 7.93
CA GLY A 124 -24.15 11.93 6.53
C GLY A 124 -23.91 10.73 5.61
N PRO A 125 -23.53 10.95 4.35
CA PRO A 125 -23.26 9.88 3.38
C PRO A 125 -22.10 8.98 3.84
N ALA A 126 -21.88 7.85 3.16
CA ALA A 126 -20.75 6.98 3.45
C ALA A 126 -19.42 7.75 3.28
N LEU A 127 -18.36 7.32 3.97
CA LEU A 127 -17.08 8.02 3.98
C LEU A 127 -16.53 8.28 2.56
N ALA A 128 -16.71 7.32 1.66
CA ALA A 128 -16.26 7.40 0.27
C ALA A 128 -16.91 8.56 -0.52
N ASP A 129 -18.12 8.96 -0.12
CA ASP A 129 -18.94 9.94 -0.84
C ASP A 129 -18.93 11.31 -0.14
N ARG A 130 -18.20 11.43 0.98
CA ARG A 130 -18.09 12.68 1.75
C ARG A 130 -17.05 13.61 1.13
N ASP A 131 -17.52 14.74 0.60
CA ASP A 131 -16.69 15.93 0.47
C ASP A 131 -16.75 16.76 1.77
N ASP A 132 -15.93 16.33 2.74
CA ASP A 132 -15.87 16.95 4.07
C ASP A 132 -14.62 17.84 4.17
N ALA A 133 -14.80 19.11 4.54
CA ALA A 133 -13.70 20.04 4.83
C ALA A 133 -12.74 19.48 5.90
N SER A 134 -13.25 18.67 6.82
CA SER A 134 -12.48 17.98 7.85
C SER A 134 -11.52 16.93 7.28
N ILE A 135 -11.90 16.25 6.20
CA ILE A 135 -11.02 15.28 5.53
C ILE A 135 -9.90 16.00 4.79
N ARG A 136 -10.22 17.12 4.12
CA ARG A 136 -9.20 17.99 3.51
C ARG A 136 -8.24 18.53 4.55
N ALA A 137 -8.75 18.95 5.71
CA ALA A 137 -7.92 19.40 6.82
C ALA A 137 -6.98 18.30 7.34
N ASP A 138 -7.41 17.05 7.41
CA ASP A 138 -6.56 15.92 7.83
C ASP A 138 -5.45 15.63 6.82
N LEU A 139 -5.76 15.67 5.52
CA LEU A 139 -4.76 15.55 4.45
C LEU A 139 -3.72 16.66 4.54
N GLU A 140 -4.16 17.91 4.62
CA GLU A 140 -3.27 19.07 4.74
C GLU A 140 -2.43 19.00 6.03
N ALA A 141 -3.02 18.57 7.15
CA ALA A 141 -2.30 18.41 8.40
C ALA A 141 -1.23 17.31 8.32
N ALA A 142 -1.52 16.19 7.65
CA ALA A 142 -0.52 15.15 7.42
C ALA A 142 0.59 15.62 6.47
N ASP A 143 0.24 16.37 5.41
CA ASP A 143 1.21 16.95 4.48
C ASP A 143 2.13 17.97 5.15
N ARG A 144 1.58 18.84 6.00
CA ARG A 144 2.39 19.79 6.79
C ARG A 144 3.36 19.05 7.71
N ARG A 145 2.88 18.10 8.51
CA ARG A 145 3.72 17.27 9.39
C ARG A 145 4.84 16.57 8.64
N PHE A 146 4.54 16.03 7.46
CA PHE A 146 5.55 15.39 6.61
C PHE A 146 6.60 16.39 6.11
N ARG A 147 6.17 17.53 5.57
CA ARG A 147 7.07 18.60 5.11
C ARG A 147 7.99 19.10 6.22
N ASP A 148 7.43 19.32 7.40
CA ASP A 148 8.16 19.83 8.56
C ASP A 148 9.20 18.83 9.08
N ALA A 149 8.97 17.53 8.89
CA ALA A 149 9.89 16.48 9.33
C ALA A 149 11.09 16.27 8.37
N LEU A 150 10.94 16.54 7.07
CA LEU A 150 12.00 16.26 6.09
C LEU A 150 13.31 17.01 6.35
N PRO A 151 13.33 18.29 6.74
CA PRO A 151 14.56 19.00 7.11
C PRO A 151 15.30 18.38 8.28
N VAL A 152 14.60 17.64 9.14
CA VAL A 152 15.20 17.00 10.32
C VAL A 152 15.70 15.59 9.97
N VAL A 153 14.92 14.85 9.18
CA VAL A 153 15.19 13.42 8.94
C VAL A 153 16.13 13.17 7.76
N LEU A 154 16.07 13.99 6.69
CA LEU A 154 16.83 13.70 5.46
C LEU A 154 18.31 14.10 5.52
N PRO A 155 18.70 15.29 6.04
CA PRO A 155 20.09 15.71 5.99
C PRO A 155 21.03 14.71 6.68
N GLY A 156 22.18 14.47 6.07
CA GLY A 156 23.19 13.53 6.57
C GLY A 156 22.85 12.05 6.39
N THR A 157 21.65 11.70 5.89
CA THR A 157 21.33 10.29 5.60
C THR A 157 22.01 9.80 4.33
N GLU A 158 22.41 8.53 4.32
CA GLU A 158 22.91 7.87 3.11
C GLU A 158 21.89 7.90 1.98
N PHE A 159 20.60 7.72 2.31
CA PHE A 159 19.49 7.86 1.37
C PHE A 159 19.54 9.18 0.63
N PHE A 160 19.61 10.28 1.38
CA PHE A 160 19.54 11.62 0.79
C PHE A 160 20.74 11.91 -0.10
N ARG A 161 21.94 11.47 0.30
CA ARG A 161 23.14 11.54 -0.53
C ARG A 161 22.95 10.76 -1.85
N LEU A 162 22.60 9.48 -1.77
CA LEU A 162 22.40 8.63 -2.96
C LEU A 162 21.28 9.15 -3.86
N TYR A 163 20.23 9.70 -3.25
CA TYR A 163 19.10 10.30 -3.96
C TYR A 163 19.56 11.50 -4.78
N LEU A 164 20.28 12.45 -4.18
CA LEU A 164 20.80 13.63 -4.87
C LEU A 164 21.84 13.26 -5.94
N ASP A 165 22.75 12.31 -5.64
CA ASP A 165 23.78 11.84 -6.58
C ASP A 165 23.15 11.30 -7.88
N ARG A 166 21.99 10.64 -7.79
CA ARG A 166 21.23 10.15 -8.95
C ARG A 166 20.37 11.22 -9.62
N LEU A 167 19.88 12.18 -8.83
CA LEU A 167 18.95 13.20 -9.30
C LEU A 167 19.66 14.32 -10.08
N ILE A 168 20.85 14.75 -9.63
CA ILE A 168 21.59 15.87 -10.22
C ILE A 168 21.92 15.64 -11.72
N PRO A 169 22.48 14.49 -12.14
CA PRO A 169 22.78 14.26 -13.55
C PRO A 169 21.52 14.24 -14.42
N ARG A 170 20.44 13.61 -13.93
CA ARG A 170 19.16 13.56 -14.64
C ARG A 170 18.53 14.95 -14.77
N ALA A 171 18.51 15.73 -13.68
CA ALA A 171 18.01 17.09 -13.71
C ALA A 171 18.77 17.97 -14.71
N ARG A 172 20.09 17.75 -14.88
CA ARG A 172 20.90 18.48 -15.87
C ARG A 172 20.45 18.19 -17.30
N VAL A 173 20.16 16.93 -17.61
CA VAL A 173 19.75 16.48 -18.94
C VAL A 173 18.31 16.91 -19.24
N GLU A 174 17.41 16.69 -18.28
CA GLU A 174 15.96 16.74 -18.51
C GLU A 174 15.34 18.10 -18.15
N LEU A 175 15.87 18.78 -17.12
CA LEU A 175 15.28 20.00 -16.55
C LEU A 175 16.17 21.24 -16.75
N GLY A 176 17.37 21.03 -17.31
CA GLY A 176 18.35 22.06 -17.58
C GLY A 176 19.23 22.46 -16.38
N GLY A 177 20.16 23.38 -16.64
CA GLY A 177 21.24 23.74 -15.71
C GLY A 177 20.77 24.38 -14.40
N ARG A 178 19.63 25.08 -14.38
CA ARG A 178 19.12 25.76 -13.17
C ARG A 178 18.64 24.76 -12.11
N ALA A 179 17.89 23.74 -12.51
CA ALA A 179 17.42 22.69 -11.61
C ALA A 179 18.60 21.88 -11.04
N ALA A 180 19.55 21.50 -11.89
CA ALA A 180 20.76 20.80 -11.47
C ALA A 180 21.61 21.64 -10.50
N ALA A 181 21.78 22.94 -10.75
CA ALA A 181 22.51 23.84 -9.86
C ALA A 181 21.82 23.97 -8.50
N ARG A 182 20.47 24.00 -8.49
CA ARG A 182 19.69 24.01 -7.24
C ARG A 182 19.92 22.75 -6.42
N LEU A 183 19.86 21.57 -7.05
CA LEU A 183 20.12 20.30 -6.39
C LEU A 183 21.57 20.20 -5.87
N ALA A 184 22.54 20.67 -6.64
CA ALA A 184 23.94 20.71 -6.20
C ALA A 184 24.14 21.62 -4.97
N ARG A 185 23.43 22.76 -4.92
CA ARG A 185 23.41 23.62 -3.71
C ARG A 185 22.82 22.88 -2.51
N ILE A 186 21.71 22.16 -2.69
CA ILE A 186 21.09 21.37 -1.62
C ILE A 186 22.08 20.32 -1.09
N ALA A 187 22.78 19.60 -1.99
CA ALA A 187 23.79 18.62 -1.61
C ALA A 187 24.94 19.23 -0.80
N GLY A 188 25.41 20.42 -1.19
CA GLY A 188 26.54 21.10 -0.54
C GLY A 188 26.18 21.82 0.77
N ALA A 189 24.92 22.20 0.98
CA ALA A 189 24.50 22.98 2.14
C ALA A 189 24.48 22.16 3.45
N GLY A 190 24.35 20.83 3.35
CA GLY A 190 24.23 19.96 4.52
C GLY A 190 22.94 20.15 5.33
N ALA A 191 22.03 21.01 4.87
CA ALA A 191 20.75 21.30 5.48
C ALA A 191 19.68 21.52 4.39
N LEU A 192 18.42 21.27 4.73
CA LEU A 192 17.27 21.46 3.86
C LEU A 192 16.44 22.65 4.34
N GLU A 193 16.29 23.67 3.50
CA GLU A 193 15.38 24.78 3.75
C GLU A 193 13.94 24.42 3.32
N PRO A 194 12.90 25.06 3.88
CA PRO A 194 11.50 24.78 3.52
C PRO A 194 11.23 24.87 2.00
N ARG A 195 11.80 25.88 1.33
CA ARG A 195 11.68 26.04 -0.13
C ARG A 195 12.29 24.87 -0.91
N ASP A 196 13.32 24.23 -0.36
CA ASP A 196 13.99 23.09 -0.99
C ASP A 196 13.17 21.82 -0.77
N VAL A 197 12.49 21.68 0.37
CA VAL A 197 11.48 20.65 0.58
C VAL A 197 10.35 20.77 -0.43
N ASP A 198 9.80 21.98 -0.61
CA ASP A 198 8.76 22.20 -1.61
C ASP A 198 9.24 21.84 -3.01
N PHE A 199 10.47 22.20 -3.37
CA PHE A 199 11.04 21.79 -4.66
C PHE A 199 11.22 20.28 -4.82
N LEU A 200 11.54 19.56 -3.74
CA LEU A 200 11.71 18.11 -3.76
C LEU A 200 10.37 17.34 -3.74
N LEU A 201 9.29 17.98 -3.28
CA LEU A 201 7.95 17.38 -3.16
C LEU A 201 6.95 17.87 -4.20
N ASP A 202 7.13 19.08 -4.71
CA ASP A 202 6.31 19.63 -5.77
C ASP A 202 6.44 18.72 -6.99
N GLY A 203 5.32 18.57 -7.66
CA GLY A 203 5.46 18.00 -8.97
C GLY A 203 4.32 18.28 -9.92
N ASP A 204 3.55 19.32 -9.70
CA ASP A 204 2.62 19.74 -10.75
C ASP A 204 3.38 20.33 -11.97
N GLY A 205 4.73 20.34 -11.96
CA GLY A 205 5.59 20.68 -13.09
C GLY A 205 5.86 19.52 -14.08
N PRO A 206 6.16 19.83 -15.36
CA PRO A 206 6.54 18.85 -16.42
C PRO A 206 7.78 18.02 -16.05
N GLU A 207 8.49 18.45 -15.02
CA GLU A 207 9.64 17.81 -14.38
C GLU A 207 9.30 16.43 -13.74
N ARG A 208 8.00 16.14 -13.50
CA ARG A 208 7.51 14.97 -12.75
C ARG A 208 7.65 13.60 -13.43
N ALA A 209 7.73 13.52 -14.75
CA ALA A 209 7.68 12.22 -15.46
C ALA A 209 9.05 11.51 -15.53
N LEU A 210 10.15 12.26 -15.49
CA LEU A 210 11.49 11.77 -15.83
C LEU A 210 12.30 11.26 -14.63
N LEU A 211 11.82 11.53 -13.41
CA LEU A 211 12.52 11.25 -12.16
C LEU A 211 11.84 10.12 -11.40
N ALA A 212 11.79 8.94 -12.03
CA ALA A 212 11.14 7.70 -11.58
C ALA A 212 11.55 7.15 -10.19
N ILE A 213 12.27 7.94 -9.40
CA ILE A 213 12.54 7.66 -8.01
C ILE A 213 11.74 8.69 -7.20
N ARG A 214 10.45 8.40 -6.96
CA ARG A 214 9.58 9.14 -6.01
C ARG A 214 9.46 8.52 -4.59
N PRO A 215 10.53 8.02 -3.92
CA PRO A 215 10.40 7.44 -2.59
C PRO A 215 9.75 8.41 -1.60
N LEU A 216 10.17 9.70 -1.60
CA LEU A 216 9.66 10.69 -0.65
C LEU A 216 8.14 10.90 -0.73
N ALA A 217 7.61 11.06 -1.95
CA ALA A 217 6.17 11.18 -2.15
C ALA A 217 5.42 9.88 -1.81
N GLY A 218 6.05 8.73 -2.05
CA GLY A 218 5.53 7.44 -1.59
C GLY A 218 5.48 7.34 -0.05
N PHE A 219 6.54 7.81 0.64
CA PHE A 219 6.63 7.75 2.10
C PHE A 219 5.54 8.57 2.77
N ARG A 220 5.22 9.72 2.17
CA ARG A 220 4.14 10.61 2.60
C ARG A 220 2.81 9.87 2.78
N ARG A 221 2.49 8.90 1.93
CA ARG A 221 1.23 8.15 2.04
C ARG A 221 1.20 7.23 3.26
N TYR A 222 2.35 6.75 3.72
CA TYR A 222 2.42 5.94 4.94
C TYR A 222 2.20 6.78 6.21
N THR A 223 2.29 8.10 6.15
CA THR A 223 2.05 8.98 7.31
C THR A 223 0.59 9.41 7.45
N TYR A 224 -0.30 8.93 6.56
CA TYR A 224 -1.72 9.29 6.55
C TYR A 224 -2.56 8.35 7.41
N HIS A 225 -3.77 8.79 7.74
CA HIS A 225 -4.83 7.88 8.18
C HIS A 225 -5.19 6.92 7.04
N ARG A 226 -5.46 5.64 7.35
CA ARG A 226 -5.86 4.61 6.38
C ARG A 226 -7.15 4.97 5.67
N TYR A 227 -8.05 5.65 6.37
CA TYR A 227 -9.35 6.05 5.83
C TYR A 227 -9.20 6.99 4.61
N LEU A 228 -8.12 7.77 4.53
CA LEU A 228 -7.83 8.65 3.40
C LEU A 228 -7.54 7.83 2.14
N THR A 229 -6.71 6.80 2.26
CA THR A 229 -6.43 5.85 1.17
C THR A 229 -7.71 5.13 0.72
N VAL A 230 -8.55 4.70 1.67
CA VAL A 230 -9.82 4.04 1.34
C VAL A 230 -10.79 4.98 0.63
N ARG A 231 -10.86 6.26 1.06
CA ARG A 231 -11.66 7.27 0.38
C ARG A 231 -11.19 7.46 -1.07
N ASP A 232 -9.89 7.63 -1.28
CA ASP A 232 -9.32 7.82 -2.63
C ASP A 232 -9.60 6.60 -3.54
N LEU A 233 -9.56 5.39 -3.00
CA LEU A 233 -9.90 4.16 -3.74
C LEU A 233 -11.38 4.09 -4.11
N LEU A 234 -12.26 4.50 -3.20
CA LEU A 234 -13.72 4.36 -3.32
C LEU A 234 -14.44 5.62 -3.82
N GLN A 235 -13.74 6.71 -4.09
CA GLN A 235 -14.36 7.99 -4.46
C GLN A 235 -15.28 7.82 -5.69
N PRO A 236 -16.54 8.28 -5.65
CA PRO A 236 -17.42 8.23 -6.82
C PRO A 236 -16.84 8.97 -8.03
N GLY A 237 -16.88 8.33 -9.20
CA GLY A 237 -16.45 8.91 -10.49
C GLY A 237 -14.93 9.06 -10.69
N ALA A 238 -14.16 9.21 -9.60
CA ALA A 238 -12.70 9.39 -9.65
C ALA A 238 -11.91 8.23 -9.02
N GLY A 239 -12.56 7.41 -8.20
CA GLY A 239 -11.96 6.28 -7.50
C GLY A 239 -11.64 5.11 -8.42
N LEU A 240 -10.71 4.27 -7.98
CA LEU A 240 -10.22 3.10 -8.72
C LEU A 240 -11.18 1.91 -8.64
N ALA A 241 -12.03 1.84 -7.61
CA ALA A 241 -12.92 0.71 -7.39
C ALA A 241 -14.27 1.12 -6.79
N ASP A 242 -15.29 0.31 -7.06
CA ASP A 242 -16.60 0.45 -6.43
C ASP A 242 -16.65 -0.36 -5.12
N LEU A 243 -15.89 -1.45 -5.06
CA LEU A 243 -15.70 -2.36 -3.93
C LEU A 243 -14.21 -2.65 -3.71
N VAL A 244 -13.75 -2.66 -2.46
CA VAL A 244 -12.36 -3.04 -2.12
C VAL A 244 -12.36 -4.18 -1.12
N VAL A 245 -11.59 -5.23 -1.42
CA VAL A 245 -11.37 -6.40 -0.57
C VAL A 245 -9.88 -6.42 -0.19
N PRO A 246 -9.44 -5.52 0.72
CA PRO A 246 -8.01 -5.40 0.97
C PRO A 246 -7.55 -6.51 1.90
N THR A 247 -6.31 -6.96 1.70
CA THR A 247 -5.59 -7.67 2.76
C THR A 247 -5.12 -6.64 3.78
N VAL A 248 -5.55 -6.79 5.04
CA VAL A 248 -4.96 -5.99 6.12
C VAL A 248 -3.50 -6.40 6.23
N ALA A 249 -2.57 -5.45 6.25
CA ALA A 249 -1.18 -5.81 6.43
C ALA A 249 -0.92 -6.02 7.92
N VAL A 250 -0.69 -7.26 8.33
CA VAL A 250 -0.17 -7.60 9.64
C VAL A 250 1.22 -8.17 9.41
N PHE A 251 2.25 -7.42 9.81
CA PHE A 251 3.64 -7.87 9.78
C PHE A 251 4.07 -8.19 11.21
N ASP A 252 3.41 -9.17 11.83
CA ASP A 252 3.65 -9.58 13.23
C ASP A 252 4.86 -10.50 13.41
N GLY A 253 5.65 -10.71 12.35
CA GLY A 253 6.98 -11.26 12.54
C GLY A 253 7.88 -10.20 13.16
N GLU A 254 7.89 -10.07 14.50
CA GLU A 254 8.85 -9.26 15.24
C GLU A 254 10.25 -9.58 14.69
N PRO A 255 10.86 -8.68 13.90
CA PRO A 255 12.29 -8.78 13.65
C PRO A 255 12.93 -8.69 15.04
N ARG A 256 13.89 -9.57 15.36
CA ARG A 256 14.62 -9.53 16.64
C ARG A 256 14.94 -8.07 17.01
N GLY A 257 14.16 -7.46 17.91
CA GLY A 257 14.43 -6.13 18.47
C GLY A 257 13.34 -5.04 18.44
N SER A 258 12.17 -5.15 17.77
CA SER A 258 11.03 -4.24 18.03
C SER A 258 9.74 -4.66 17.34
N ALA A 259 8.59 -4.51 18.01
CA ALA A 259 7.27 -4.60 17.40
C ALA A 259 6.88 -3.27 16.70
N PRO A 260 5.96 -3.28 15.72
CA PRO A 260 5.39 -2.06 15.18
C PRO A 260 4.72 -1.21 16.27
N PRO A 261 4.75 0.14 16.18
CA PRO A 261 4.18 1.00 17.22
C PRO A 261 2.69 0.80 17.50
N THR A 262 1.88 0.49 16.47
CA THR A 262 0.45 0.23 16.67
C THR A 262 0.22 -1.28 16.90
N PRO A 263 -0.29 -1.70 18.08
CA PRO A 263 -0.60 -3.09 18.35
C PRO A 263 -1.66 -3.64 17.38
N ARG A 264 -1.53 -4.90 16.95
CA ARG A 264 -2.47 -5.57 16.02
C ARG A 264 -3.94 -5.39 16.41
N ARG A 265 -4.26 -5.50 17.70
CA ARG A 265 -5.62 -5.31 18.22
C ARG A 265 -6.20 -3.95 17.83
N ASP A 266 -5.41 -2.88 17.96
CA ASP A 266 -5.83 -1.51 17.67
C ASP A 266 -5.95 -1.29 16.16
N GLN A 267 -5.10 -1.95 15.36
CA GLN A 267 -5.23 -1.96 13.90
C GLN A 267 -6.60 -2.51 13.48
N LEU A 268 -6.99 -3.66 14.04
CA LEU A 268 -8.26 -4.30 13.70
C LEU A 268 -9.48 -3.53 14.20
N ILE A 269 -9.40 -2.89 15.36
CA ILE A 269 -10.47 -2.01 15.85
C ILE A 269 -10.69 -0.86 14.86
N ALA A 270 -9.61 -0.19 14.44
CA ALA A 270 -9.71 0.91 13.49
C ALA A 270 -10.23 0.42 12.12
N ILE A 271 -9.82 -0.75 11.64
CA ILE A 271 -10.33 -1.32 10.39
C ILE A 271 -11.83 -1.67 10.49
N ALA A 272 -12.27 -2.26 11.61
CA ALA A 272 -13.69 -2.55 11.83
C ALA A 272 -14.55 -1.26 11.82
N ARG A 273 -14.05 -0.18 12.40
CA ARG A 273 -14.69 1.15 12.31
C ARG A 273 -14.75 1.67 10.89
N LEU A 274 -13.68 1.46 10.12
CA LEU A 274 -13.62 1.87 8.72
C LEU A 274 -14.60 1.08 7.84
N VAL A 275 -14.75 -0.23 8.07
CA VAL A 275 -15.76 -1.08 7.39
C VAL A 275 -17.16 -0.51 7.59
N ALA A 276 -17.52 -0.19 8.84
CA ALA A 276 -18.82 0.40 9.15
C ALA A 276 -19.05 1.74 8.41
N LEU A 277 -18.02 2.58 8.31
CA LEU A 277 -18.08 3.88 7.63
C LEU A 277 -18.15 3.79 6.10
N CYS A 278 -17.68 2.70 5.52
CA CYS A 278 -17.69 2.48 4.07
C CYS A 278 -19.01 1.90 3.54
N GLY A 279 -20.00 1.63 4.41
CA GLY A 279 -21.34 1.25 3.99
C GLY A 279 -21.40 -0.01 3.11
N GLY A 280 -20.54 -1.00 3.39
CA GLY A 280 -20.48 -2.24 2.60
C GLY A 280 -19.61 -2.18 1.35
N ARG A 281 -18.82 -1.12 1.16
CA ARG A 281 -17.86 -1.01 0.04
C ARG A 281 -16.45 -1.48 0.37
N LEU A 282 -16.22 -1.88 1.63
CA LEU A 282 -14.93 -2.34 2.15
C LEU A 282 -15.09 -3.68 2.86
N HIS A 283 -14.35 -4.68 2.40
CA HIS A 283 -14.44 -6.07 2.87
C HIS A 283 -13.04 -6.64 3.18
N PRO A 284 -12.44 -6.26 4.30
CA PRO A 284 -11.06 -6.65 4.61
C PRO A 284 -10.93 -8.16 4.82
N LEU A 285 -9.79 -8.70 4.40
CA LEU A 285 -9.33 -10.04 4.76
C LEU A 285 -8.36 -9.94 5.94
N LEU A 286 -8.60 -10.75 6.97
CA LEU A 286 -7.76 -10.83 8.14
C LEU A 286 -6.52 -11.69 7.80
N PRO A 287 -5.30 -11.14 7.84
CA PRO A 287 -4.10 -11.94 7.75
C PRO A 287 -3.94 -12.84 8.98
N VAL A 288 -3.60 -14.09 8.72
CA VAL A 288 -3.30 -15.10 9.73
C VAL A 288 -1.92 -15.66 9.45
N ASP A 289 -1.00 -15.56 10.42
CA ASP A 289 0.25 -16.31 10.41
C ASP A 289 -0.01 -17.69 11.06
N PRO A 290 0.10 -18.80 10.31
CA PRO A 290 -0.10 -20.15 10.86
C PRO A 290 0.80 -20.47 12.07
N ARG A 291 1.93 -19.77 12.24
CA ARG A 291 2.87 -19.99 13.35
C ARG A 291 2.37 -19.38 14.66
N GLU A 292 1.62 -18.29 14.58
CA GLU A 292 0.99 -17.64 15.74
C GLU A 292 -0.21 -18.45 16.25
N LEU A 293 -0.72 -19.39 15.44
CA LEU A 293 -1.79 -20.30 15.81
C LEU A 293 -1.31 -21.44 16.76
N ALA A 294 -0.21 -21.25 17.49
CA ALA A 294 0.29 -22.24 18.44
C ALA A 294 -0.75 -22.57 19.52
N ASP A 295 -1.54 -21.57 19.92
CA ASP A 295 -2.84 -21.78 20.58
C ASP A 295 -3.97 -21.63 19.56
N ALA A 296 -4.38 -22.77 18.99
CA ALA A 296 -5.40 -22.80 17.95
C ALA A 296 -6.74 -22.21 18.40
N TRP A 297 -7.06 -22.23 19.69
CA TRP A 297 -8.34 -21.76 20.19
C TRP A 297 -8.40 -20.23 20.28
N GLU A 298 -7.37 -19.62 20.84
CA GLU A 298 -7.32 -18.16 21.00
C GLU A 298 -7.27 -17.46 19.64
N ALA A 299 -6.47 -18.00 18.72
CA ALA A 299 -6.39 -17.46 17.38
C ALA A 299 -7.65 -17.72 16.54
N LEU A 300 -8.32 -18.86 16.71
CA LEU A 300 -9.63 -19.10 16.06
C LEU A 300 -10.71 -18.17 16.63
N ALA A 301 -10.74 -17.96 17.94
CA ALA A 301 -11.68 -17.03 18.57
C ALA A 301 -11.49 -15.60 18.02
N PHE A 302 -10.24 -15.19 17.83
CA PHE A 302 -9.90 -13.91 17.22
C PHE A 302 -10.35 -13.79 15.75
N VAL A 303 -10.12 -14.84 14.94
CA VAL A 303 -10.60 -14.90 13.55
C VAL A 303 -12.13 -14.81 13.50
N ARG A 304 -12.81 -15.56 14.37
CA ARG A 304 -14.27 -15.58 14.47
C ARG A 304 -14.81 -14.22 14.86
N ASP A 305 -14.25 -13.56 15.87
CA ASP A 305 -14.65 -12.20 16.25
C ASP A 305 -14.51 -11.22 15.07
N ALA A 306 -13.41 -11.31 14.31
CA ALA A 306 -13.22 -10.45 13.15
C ALA A 306 -14.28 -10.67 12.05
N VAL A 307 -14.57 -11.92 11.71
CA VAL A 307 -15.51 -12.27 10.62
C VAL A 307 -16.97 -12.13 11.06
N GLU A 308 -17.33 -12.71 12.20
CA GLU A 308 -18.71 -12.78 12.71
C GLU A 308 -19.19 -11.43 13.28
N HIS A 309 -18.28 -10.60 13.80
CA HIS A 309 -18.68 -9.39 14.55
C HIS A 309 -18.08 -8.07 14.04
N ARG A 310 -17.02 -8.11 13.23
CA ARG A 310 -16.33 -6.88 12.77
C ARG A 310 -16.41 -6.60 11.27
N GLY A 311 -17.14 -7.42 10.53
CA GLY A 311 -17.39 -7.21 9.10
C GLY A 311 -16.20 -7.54 8.19
N PHE A 312 -15.25 -8.37 8.67
CA PHE A 312 -14.24 -8.94 7.79
C PHE A 312 -14.87 -9.98 6.88
N ALA A 313 -14.48 -10.01 5.61
CA ALA A 313 -15.04 -10.95 4.63
C ALA A 313 -14.40 -12.34 4.69
N GLY A 314 -13.29 -12.48 5.42
CA GLY A 314 -12.62 -13.75 5.58
C GLY A 314 -11.18 -13.59 6.06
N VAL A 315 -10.39 -14.62 5.78
CA VAL A 315 -8.97 -14.69 6.17
C VAL A 315 -8.07 -14.81 4.95
N THR A 316 -6.83 -14.34 5.09
CA THR A 316 -5.74 -14.63 4.16
C THR A 316 -4.56 -15.19 4.93
N LEU A 317 -3.87 -16.17 4.35
CA LEU A 317 -2.66 -16.70 4.96
C LEU A 317 -1.50 -15.74 4.70
N ALA A 318 -0.88 -15.24 5.76
CA ALA A 318 0.32 -14.41 5.65
C ALA A 318 1.48 -15.31 5.19
N ALA A 319 2.09 -14.98 4.05
CA ALA A 319 3.36 -15.59 3.67
C ALA A 319 4.44 -15.05 4.61
N PRO A 320 5.13 -15.88 5.42
CA PRO A 320 6.21 -15.40 6.25
C PRO A 320 7.32 -14.78 5.38
N LEU A 321 7.77 -13.58 5.75
CA LEU A 321 8.85 -12.87 5.05
C LEU A 321 10.19 -13.61 5.11
N ASP A 322 10.36 -14.48 6.11
CA ASP A 322 11.52 -15.35 6.27
C ASP A 322 11.07 -16.80 6.01
N LEU A 323 11.50 -17.34 4.87
CA LEU A 323 11.50 -18.73 4.38
C LEU A 323 10.98 -19.88 5.27
N ALA A 324 10.37 -20.85 4.55
CA ALA A 324 9.99 -22.22 4.93
C ALA A 324 8.92 -22.36 6.02
N ALA A 325 7.71 -22.70 5.57
CA ALA A 325 6.64 -23.19 6.44
C ALA A 325 7.17 -24.38 7.27
N ALA A 326 7.31 -24.20 8.57
CA ALA A 326 7.27 -25.34 9.48
C ALA A 326 5.79 -25.73 9.62
N PRO A 327 5.40 -26.95 9.25
CA PRO A 327 4.02 -27.39 9.27
C PRO A 327 3.60 -27.63 10.71
N ASN A 328 3.01 -26.62 11.36
CA ASN A 328 2.02 -26.91 12.40
C ASN A 328 0.67 -27.09 11.72
N ASP A 329 0.50 -28.27 11.12
CA ASP A 329 -0.66 -28.64 10.32
C ASP A 329 -1.97 -28.53 11.12
N ARG A 330 -1.97 -28.77 12.43
CA ARG A 330 -3.22 -28.83 13.22
C ARG A 330 -4.01 -27.52 13.25
N ALA A 331 -3.34 -26.39 13.46
CA ALA A 331 -4.05 -25.13 13.62
C ALA A 331 -4.49 -24.55 12.26
N LEU A 332 -3.68 -24.75 11.23
CA LEU A 332 -4.08 -24.49 9.85
C LEU A 332 -5.26 -25.38 9.43
N HIS A 333 -5.25 -26.68 9.77
CA HIS A 333 -6.38 -27.58 9.52
C HIS A 333 -7.63 -27.12 10.26
N ALA A 334 -7.54 -26.76 11.54
CA ALA A 334 -8.69 -26.25 12.30
C ALA A 334 -9.29 -24.98 11.67
N LEU A 335 -8.44 -24.06 11.18
CA LEU A 335 -8.88 -22.87 10.45
C LEU A 335 -9.57 -23.26 9.13
N LEU A 336 -8.97 -24.15 8.34
CA LEU A 336 -9.54 -24.61 7.08
C LEU A 336 -10.87 -25.35 7.27
N ASP A 337 -10.98 -26.19 8.30
CA ASP A 337 -12.19 -26.91 8.67
C ASP A 337 -13.30 -25.97 9.13
N TRP A 338 -12.96 -24.90 9.84
CA TRP A 338 -13.92 -23.84 10.16
C TRP A 338 -14.39 -23.11 8.89
N CYS A 339 -13.46 -22.65 8.05
CA CYS A 339 -13.80 -21.99 6.77
C CYS A 339 -14.70 -22.85 5.88
N ALA A 340 -14.46 -24.17 5.82
CA ALA A 340 -15.26 -25.11 5.03
C ALA A 340 -16.69 -25.26 5.55
N ARG A 341 -16.89 -25.21 6.87
CA ARG A 341 -18.23 -25.29 7.50
C ARG A 341 -19.03 -24.01 7.29
N GLU A 342 -18.42 -22.85 7.47
CA GLU A 342 -19.09 -21.56 7.25
C GLU A 342 -19.54 -21.41 5.78
N GLY A 343 -18.69 -21.77 4.81
CA GLY A 343 -19.04 -21.70 3.39
C GLY A 343 -20.13 -22.68 2.94
N SER A 344 -20.48 -23.68 3.76
CA SER A 344 -21.55 -24.65 3.46
C SER A 344 -22.90 -24.22 4.04
N SER A 345 -22.95 -23.15 4.82
CA SER A 345 -24.12 -22.73 5.60
C SER A 345 -24.93 -21.60 4.95
N SER A 346 -24.46 -21.10 3.80
CA SER A 346 -25.05 -20.00 3.01
C SER A 346 -25.68 -20.51 1.71
#